data_AF-J3F014-F1
#
_entry.id   AF-J3F014-F1
#
_cell.length_a   1.000
_cell.length_b   1.000
_cell.length_c   1.000
_cell.angle_alpha   90.00
_cell.angle_beta   90.00
_cell.angle_gamma   90.00
#
_symmetry.space_group_name_H-M   'P 1'
#
loop_
_entity.id
_entity.type
_entity.pdbx_description
1 polymer ?
#
loop_
_entity_poly.entity_id
_entity_poly.type
_entity_poly.pdbx_seq_one_letter_code
_entity_poly.pdbx_strand_id
1 'polypeptide(L)'
;MKTSLVLGLLLLGGIPIAAQASALSPSESAGKRLYREGVAESGEPVMARVGAADMLLPATSLPCANCHGADGQGRPEGGVRPPDISWSRLSSRYGQAQINGRDYPAYTEGTLARAIAQGRDSANNRLDPAMPRFVLSMKDQRNLTAYLKRVADDRDPGLTDDSLHLGTLLPSQGPLADEGATVAAILRGSVARINAAGGIHGRQLRLTILDPGLDRASAERALDQLIDQEQVFALIAPLAPALDADLAARLERAGIPLIGPLSLQGSAQASRQIFEPLPGLREQLIALANYAAASLRVLQGPTLITYPDEPGQRLAAQNLGQYLQDNAWQQVRLQAYDSMRDELPLGSRSVFYLGSGTGFSRLAERLQTAGQVPYLFAASNQVAGDVLQLPSGFSRRLFLAYPFVPSDWTLAGRLALTQLREKQGLGGQHAVLQVGAYSSMQLLSEGMKQAGRDASREKLVSALEALHDFDTGLTPLISFGPGRRLGLSGAHVVTVDLPDRRFFLVAPYKPIAVMP
;
A
#
# COMPACT_ATOMS: atom_id res chain seq x y z
N MET A 1 -52.65 52.72 -3.71
CA MET A 1 -52.53 51.34 -3.19
C MET A 1 -51.56 50.59 -4.08
N LYS A 2 -50.58 49.91 -3.47
CA LYS A 2 -49.33 49.43 -4.06
C LYS A 2 -49.53 48.30 -5.09
N THR A 3 -48.93 48.43 -6.27
CA THR A 3 -48.64 47.32 -7.19
C THR A 3 -47.14 47.05 -7.16
N SER A 4 -46.74 45.98 -6.46
CA SER A 4 -45.34 45.55 -6.38
C SER A 4 -45.00 44.60 -7.53
N LEU A 5 -44.00 44.98 -8.32
CA LEU A 5 -43.30 44.13 -9.28
C LEU A 5 -42.52 43.04 -8.53
N VAL A 6 -42.70 41.77 -8.89
CA VAL A 6 -41.84 40.66 -8.45
C VAL A 6 -40.77 40.44 -9.51
N LEU A 7 -39.52 40.75 -9.16
CA LEU A 7 -38.34 40.50 -9.98
C LEU A 7 -37.80 39.11 -9.63
N GLY A 8 -37.93 38.15 -10.55
CA GLY A 8 -37.36 36.80 -10.41
C GLY A 8 -35.85 36.82 -10.64
N LEU A 9 -35.08 36.54 -9.60
CA LEU A 9 -33.62 36.37 -9.67
C LEU A 9 -33.31 34.93 -10.11
N LEU A 10 -32.95 34.74 -11.38
CA LEU A 10 -32.41 33.48 -11.90
C LEU A 10 -30.96 33.32 -11.42
N LEU A 11 -30.76 32.52 -10.37
CA LEU A 11 -29.44 32.05 -9.95
C LEU A 11 -28.94 31.00 -10.95
N LEU A 12 -28.08 31.44 -11.88
CA LEU A 12 -27.25 30.56 -12.71
C LEU A 12 -26.25 29.84 -11.80
N GLY A 13 -26.54 28.58 -11.47
CA GLY A 13 -25.61 27.69 -10.80
C GLY A 13 -24.41 27.42 -11.69
N GLY A 14 -23.26 28.01 -11.36
CA GLY A 14 -21.99 27.68 -11.97
C GLY A 14 -21.58 26.27 -11.55
N ILE A 15 -21.49 25.36 -12.53
CA ILE A 15 -20.84 24.06 -12.36
C ILE A 15 -19.35 24.35 -12.12
N PRO A 16 -18.73 23.94 -11.00
CA PRO A 16 -17.30 24.07 -10.84
C PRO A 16 -16.63 23.08 -11.81
N ILE A 17 -16.07 23.63 -12.89
CA ILE A 17 -15.16 22.91 -13.76
C ILE A 17 -13.91 22.66 -12.92
N ALA A 18 -13.78 21.45 -12.38
CA ALA A 18 -12.52 21.01 -11.80
C ALA A 18 -11.45 21.14 -12.89
N ALA A 19 -10.41 21.92 -12.62
CA ALA A 19 -9.25 22.01 -13.48
C ALA A 19 -8.56 20.64 -13.48
N GLN A 20 -8.97 19.76 -14.40
CA GLN A 20 -8.24 18.55 -14.71
C GLN A 20 -6.88 18.99 -15.23
N ALA A 21 -5.80 18.44 -14.66
CA ALA A 21 -4.49 18.56 -15.26
C ALA A 21 -4.61 18.12 -16.73
N SER A 22 -4.32 19.02 -17.67
CA SER A 22 -4.48 18.75 -19.10
C SER A 22 -3.77 17.45 -19.47
N ALA A 23 -4.51 16.49 -20.03
CA ALA A 23 -3.92 15.27 -20.57
C ALA A 23 -2.79 15.61 -21.55
N LEU A 24 -1.73 14.81 -21.53
CA LEU A 24 -0.59 14.98 -22.44
C LEU A 24 -1.03 14.65 -23.87
N SER A 25 -0.61 15.48 -24.82
CA SER A 25 -0.71 15.17 -26.24
C SER A 25 0.07 13.90 -26.61
N PRO A 26 -0.17 13.29 -27.79
CA PRO A 26 0.60 12.11 -28.22
C PRO A 26 2.12 12.35 -28.25
N SER A 27 2.56 13.55 -28.64
CA SER A 27 3.98 13.92 -28.68
C SER A 27 4.57 14.07 -27.27
N GLU A 28 3.85 14.71 -26.35
CA GLU A 28 4.27 14.82 -24.95
C GLU A 28 4.27 13.47 -24.24
N SER A 29 3.29 12.60 -24.53
CA SER A 29 3.23 11.23 -23.99
C SER A 29 4.40 10.37 -24.49
N ALA A 30 4.73 10.46 -25.78
CA ALA A 30 5.92 9.80 -26.33
C ALA A 30 7.21 10.37 -25.72
N GLY A 31 7.27 11.69 -25.51
CA GLY A 31 8.38 12.37 -24.83
C GLY A 31 8.55 11.95 -23.38
N LYS A 32 7.45 11.77 -22.65
CA LYS A 32 7.42 11.27 -21.27
C LYS A 32 8.00 9.88 -21.18
N ARG A 33 7.58 8.98 -22.09
CA ARG A 33 8.10 7.61 -22.17
C ARG A 33 9.60 7.60 -22.40
N LEU A 34 10.09 8.41 -23.34
CA LEU A 34 11.52 8.57 -23.58
C LEU A 34 12.24 9.10 -22.35
N TYR A 35 11.70 10.13 -21.70
CA TYR A 35 12.28 10.75 -20.53
C TYR A 35 12.38 9.80 -19.31
N ARG A 36 11.31 9.05 -19.04
CA ARG A 36 11.19 8.17 -17.85
C ARG A 36 11.77 6.78 -18.06
N GLU A 37 11.67 6.26 -19.27
CA GLU A 37 11.96 4.85 -19.58
C GLU A 37 13.06 4.69 -20.64
N GLY A 38 13.49 5.75 -21.32
CA GLY A 38 14.52 5.66 -22.36
C GLY A 38 14.04 4.97 -23.66
N VAL A 39 12.72 4.91 -23.88
CA VAL A 39 12.10 4.24 -25.02
C VAL A 39 11.58 5.25 -26.03
N ALA A 40 11.91 5.06 -27.31
CA ALA A 40 11.46 5.90 -28.42
C ALA A 40 9.95 5.73 -28.69
N GLU A 41 9.38 6.59 -29.54
CA GLU A 41 7.98 6.45 -29.95
C GLU A 41 7.71 5.11 -30.67
N SER A 42 8.72 4.56 -31.36
CA SER A 42 8.64 3.25 -32.01
C SER A 42 8.52 2.06 -31.05
N GLY A 43 8.76 2.27 -29.75
CA GLY A 43 8.84 1.21 -28.75
C GLY A 43 10.24 0.63 -28.55
N GLU A 44 11.22 1.04 -29.36
CA GLU A 44 12.61 0.59 -29.25
C GLU A 44 13.41 1.42 -28.23
N PRO A 45 14.34 0.82 -27.48
CA PRO A 45 15.27 1.57 -26.64
C PRO A 45 16.09 2.57 -27.45
N VAL A 46 16.17 3.82 -26.98
CA VAL A 46 17.12 4.80 -27.48
C VAL A 46 18.53 4.41 -27.02
N MET A 47 19.57 4.73 -27.81
CA MET A 47 20.96 4.55 -27.35
C MET A 47 21.52 5.85 -26.78
N ALA A 48 22.37 5.74 -25.76
CA ALA A 48 23.09 6.86 -25.16
C ALA A 48 24.58 6.54 -25.05
N ARG A 49 25.43 7.54 -25.29
CA ARG A 49 26.88 7.47 -25.05
C ARG A 49 27.19 7.98 -23.64
N VAL A 50 27.94 7.21 -22.87
CA VAL A 50 28.21 7.48 -21.45
C VAL A 50 29.72 7.49 -21.15
N GLY A 51 30.12 8.42 -20.30
CA GLY A 51 31.49 8.53 -19.79
C GLY A 51 32.50 9.04 -20.83
N ALA A 52 33.76 9.13 -20.42
CA ALA A 52 34.84 9.66 -21.27
C ALA A 52 35.18 8.75 -22.46
N ALA A 53 34.80 7.46 -22.39
CA ALA A 53 35.03 6.48 -23.44
C ALA A 53 33.87 6.37 -24.45
N ASP A 54 32.82 7.19 -24.32
CA ASP A 54 31.62 7.16 -25.18
C ASP A 54 30.99 5.75 -25.30
N MET A 55 30.95 5.01 -24.19
CA MET A 55 30.35 3.68 -24.17
C MET A 55 28.87 3.76 -24.55
N LEU A 56 28.46 2.97 -25.55
CA LEU A 56 27.10 2.96 -26.04
C LEU A 56 26.24 2.01 -25.19
N LEU A 57 25.22 2.54 -24.55
CA LEU A 57 24.30 1.81 -23.68
C LEU A 57 22.85 2.14 -24.03
N PRO A 58 21.90 1.20 -23.87
CA PRO A 58 20.49 1.50 -24.01
C PRO A 58 20.05 2.48 -22.91
N ALA A 59 19.29 3.49 -23.29
CA ALA A 59 18.76 4.52 -22.41
C ALA A 59 17.78 3.96 -21.37
N THR A 60 17.22 2.76 -21.58
CA THR A 60 16.43 2.04 -20.58
C THR A 60 17.20 1.72 -19.31
N SER A 61 18.53 1.64 -19.37
CA SER A 61 19.38 1.44 -18.19
C SER A 61 19.75 2.76 -17.50
N LEU A 62 19.54 3.90 -18.15
CA LEU A 62 19.91 5.23 -17.66
C LEU A 62 19.00 6.33 -18.25
N PRO A 63 17.68 6.27 -18.01
CA PRO A 63 16.75 7.28 -18.50
C PRO A 63 17.02 8.65 -17.85
N CYS A 64 16.59 9.73 -18.51
CA CYS A 64 16.80 11.09 -18.03
C CYS A 64 16.27 11.29 -16.59
N ALA A 65 15.13 10.68 -16.27
CA ALA A 65 14.47 10.76 -14.97
C ALA A 65 15.31 10.21 -13.80
N ASN A 66 16.30 9.33 -14.05
CA ASN A 66 17.16 8.82 -12.98
C ASN A 66 18.00 9.92 -12.35
N CYS A 67 18.55 10.82 -13.17
CA CYS A 67 19.35 11.95 -12.69
C CYS A 67 18.48 13.20 -12.45
N HIS A 68 17.53 13.47 -13.33
CA HIS A 68 16.73 14.70 -13.27
C HIS A 68 15.46 14.59 -12.44
N GLY A 69 15.08 13.39 -11.99
CA GLY A 69 13.83 13.13 -11.27
C GLY A 69 12.61 13.13 -12.20
N ALA A 70 11.49 12.54 -11.75
CA ALA A 70 10.25 12.56 -12.53
C ALA A 70 9.70 13.99 -12.76
N ASP A 71 10.00 14.91 -11.83
CA ASP A 71 9.63 16.33 -11.84
C ASP A 71 10.65 17.24 -12.55
N GLY A 72 11.76 16.70 -13.03
CA GLY A 72 12.77 17.44 -13.77
C GLY A 72 13.63 18.39 -12.93
N GLN A 73 13.55 18.34 -11.59
CA GLN A 73 14.25 19.29 -10.71
C GLN A 73 15.73 18.96 -10.44
N GLY A 74 16.17 17.75 -10.78
CA GLY A 74 17.52 17.28 -10.49
C GLY A 74 17.66 16.59 -9.14
N ARG A 75 18.38 15.46 -9.09
CA ARG A 75 18.67 14.70 -7.87
C ARG A 75 20.19 14.58 -7.70
N PRO A 76 20.79 15.24 -6.70
CA PRO A 76 22.21 15.11 -6.41
C PRO A 76 22.57 13.67 -6.01
N GLU A 77 23.56 13.07 -6.67
CA GLU A 77 24.03 11.72 -6.37
C GLU A 77 25.52 11.59 -6.76
N GLY A 78 26.32 10.90 -5.93
CA GLY A 78 27.70 10.54 -6.27
C GLY A 78 28.61 11.72 -6.63
N GLY A 79 28.35 12.91 -6.09
CA GLY A 79 29.08 14.15 -6.43
C GLY A 79 28.56 14.88 -7.67
N VAL A 80 27.64 14.30 -8.44
CA VAL A 80 26.95 14.94 -9.55
C VAL A 80 25.74 15.71 -9.03
N ARG A 81 25.51 16.91 -9.54
CA ARG A 81 24.33 17.75 -9.24
C ARG A 81 23.58 18.07 -10.53
N PRO A 82 22.69 17.19 -11.00
CA PRO A 82 21.87 17.44 -12.17
C PRO A 82 21.04 18.73 -11.96
N PRO A 83 20.97 19.63 -12.95
CA PRO A 83 20.18 20.85 -12.83
C PRO A 83 18.68 20.59 -12.98
N ASP A 84 17.89 21.59 -12.57
CA ASP A 84 16.49 21.73 -12.95
C ASP A 84 16.40 21.97 -14.47
N ILE A 85 15.69 21.07 -15.15
CA ILE A 85 15.50 21.06 -16.60
C ILE A 85 14.06 21.37 -17.01
N SER A 86 13.25 21.92 -16.11
CA SER A 86 11.96 22.47 -16.48
C SER A 86 12.12 23.56 -17.53
N TRP A 87 11.20 23.62 -18.50
CA TRP A 87 11.32 24.60 -19.58
C TRP A 87 11.31 26.05 -19.09
N SER A 88 10.57 26.35 -18.02
CA SER A 88 10.58 27.68 -17.40
C SER A 88 11.97 28.09 -16.89
N ARG A 89 12.78 27.12 -16.43
CA ARG A 89 14.19 27.34 -16.10
C ARG A 89 15.09 27.39 -17.33
N LEU A 90 14.96 26.42 -18.24
CA LEU A 90 15.84 26.34 -19.42
C LEU A 90 15.68 27.54 -20.36
N SER A 91 14.46 28.05 -20.53
CA SER A 91 14.16 29.18 -21.43
C SER A 91 14.31 30.55 -20.78
N SER A 92 14.62 30.61 -19.48
CA SER A 92 14.81 31.87 -18.76
C SER A 92 16.28 32.30 -18.71
N ARG A 93 16.52 33.61 -18.77
CA ARG A 93 17.83 34.21 -18.45
C ARG A 93 18.00 34.50 -16.95
N TYR A 94 16.90 34.52 -16.19
CA TYR A 94 16.90 34.84 -14.77
C TYR A 94 17.42 33.65 -13.96
N GLY A 95 18.53 33.85 -13.24
CA GLY A 95 19.13 32.86 -12.34
C GLY A 95 20.26 32.00 -12.92
N GLN A 96 20.53 32.08 -14.24
CA GLN A 96 21.63 31.34 -14.87
C GLN A 96 22.89 32.20 -15.13
N ALA A 97 22.76 33.53 -15.13
CA ALA A 97 23.76 34.44 -15.69
C ALA A 97 25.11 34.53 -14.95
N GLN A 98 25.28 33.94 -13.76
CA GLN A 98 26.56 33.93 -13.03
C GLN A 98 26.81 32.67 -12.19
N ILE A 99 26.59 31.47 -12.73
CA ILE A 99 27.16 30.27 -12.11
C ILE A 99 28.61 30.12 -12.58
N ASN A 100 29.57 30.26 -11.66
CA ASN A 100 31.01 30.14 -11.93
C ASN A 100 31.58 31.14 -12.96
N GLY A 101 31.00 32.35 -13.06
CA GLY A 101 31.51 33.41 -13.93
C GLY A 101 31.33 33.18 -15.44
N ARG A 102 30.50 32.21 -15.84
CA ARG A 102 30.16 31.93 -17.24
C ARG A 102 28.76 32.44 -17.58
N ASP A 103 28.61 32.99 -18.77
CA ASP A 103 27.33 33.43 -19.32
C ASP A 103 26.61 32.26 -19.99
N TYR A 104 25.32 32.10 -19.68
CA TYR A 104 24.46 31.04 -20.18
C TYR A 104 23.22 31.69 -20.80
N PRO A 105 23.17 31.82 -22.14
CA PRO A 105 21.96 32.24 -22.83
C PRO A 105 20.81 31.28 -22.53
N ALA A 106 19.58 31.78 -22.58
CA ALA A 106 18.39 30.94 -22.54
C ALA A 106 18.44 29.86 -23.64
N TYR A 107 18.07 28.63 -23.29
CA TYR A 107 17.98 27.55 -24.25
C TYR A 107 16.83 27.81 -25.24
N THR A 108 17.14 27.66 -26.52
CA THR A 108 16.17 27.38 -27.58
C THR A 108 16.03 25.88 -27.77
N GLU A 109 14.98 25.42 -28.46
CA GLU A 109 14.80 23.99 -28.79
C GLU A 109 16.02 23.42 -29.53
N GLY A 110 16.62 24.18 -30.45
CA GLY A 110 17.81 23.76 -31.18
C GLY A 110 19.05 23.62 -30.29
N THR A 111 19.27 24.57 -29.36
CA THR A 111 20.37 24.46 -28.41
C THR A 111 20.15 23.36 -27.37
N LEU A 112 18.90 23.08 -26.99
CA LEU A 112 18.56 21.98 -26.10
C LEU A 112 18.79 20.63 -26.77
N ALA A 113 18.38 20.47 -28.04
CA ALA A 113 18.66 19.27 -28.82
C ALA A 113 20.17 19.02 -28.93
N ARG A 114 20.97 20.08 -29.13
CA ARG A 114 22.43 19.99 -29.13
C ARG A 114 22.99 19.57 -27.76
N ALA A 115 22.44 20.09 -26.66
CA ALA A 115 22.82 19.68 -25.31
C ALA A 115 22.59 18.19 -25.08
N ILE A 116 21.42 17.68 -25.47
CA ILE A 116 21.03 16.28 -25.30
C ILE A 116 21.87 15.34 -26.18
N ALA A 117 22.07 15.70 -27.45
CA ALA A 117 22.74 14.83 -28.42
C ALA A 117 24.29 14.89 -28.37
N GLN A 118 24.83 16.05 -28.02
CA GLN A 118 26.27 16.34 -28.12
C GLN A 118 26.91 16.75 -26.79
N GLY A 119 26.12 16.94 -25.74
CA GLY A 119 26.63 17.39 -24.44
C GLY A 119 27.18 18.82 -24.49
N ARG A 120 26.55 19.71 -25.26
CA ARG A 120 26.95 21.13 -25.35
C ARG A 120 25.82 22.07 -24.96
N ASP A 121 26.08 22.94 -23.99
CA ASP A 121 25.09 23.88 -23.47
C ASP A 121 24.68 24.97 -24.49
N SER A 122 23.82 25.91 -24.04
CA SER A 122 23.34 27.03 -24.84
C SER A 122 24.46 27.97 -25.30
N ALA A 123 25.53 28.12 -24.52
CA ALA A 123 26.75 28.87 -24.84
C ALA A 123 27.82 28.04 -25.57
N ASN A 124 27.51 26.78 -25.94
CA ASN A 124 28.40 25.84 -26.63
C ASN A 124 29.54 25.24 -25.77
N ASN A 125 29.52 25.40 -24.45
CA ASN A 125 30.48 24.72 -23.56
C ASN A 125 30.12 23.25 -23.40
N ARG A 126 31.12 22.43 -23.07
CA ARG A 126 30.91 21.01 -22.76
C ARG A 126 30.21 20.85 -21.41
N LEU A 127 29.16 20.04 -21.40
CA LEU A 127 28.49 19.56 -20.20
C LEU A 127 29.34 18.50 -19.50
N ASP A 128 29.03 18.26 -18.23
CA ASP A 128 29.69 17.22 -17.43
C ASP A 128 29.66 15.85 -18.15
N PRO A 129 30.77 15.09 -18.21
CA PRO A 129 30.80 13.75 -18.79
C PRO A 129 29.77 12.78 -18.20
N ALA A 130 29.32 13.01 -16.96
CA ALA A 130 28.27 12.23 -16.32
C ALA A 130 26.89 12.33 -17.02
N MET A 131 26.60 13.43 -17.74
CA MET A 131 25.35 13.56 -18.47
C MET A 131 25.39 12.76 -19.79
N PRO A 132 24.59 11.71 -20.00
CA PRO A 132 24.64 10.90 -21.21
C PRO A 132 24.32 11.70 -22.48
N ARG A 133 24.89 11.29 -23.63
CA ARG A 133 24.62 11.89 -24.94
C ARG A 133 23.71 10.97 -25.75
N PHE A 134 22.46 11.37 -25.92
CA PHE A 134 21.41 10.51 -26.48
C PHE A 134 21.40 10.56 -28.02
N VAL A 135 21.27 9.40 -28.64
CA VAL A 135 21.16 9.22 -30.09
C VAL A 135 19.68 9.22 -30.46
N LEU A 136 19.14 10.39 -30.80
CA LEU A 136 17.71 10.59 -31.05
C LEU A 136 17.40 10.84 -32.52
N SER A 137 16.28 10.30 -32.99
CA SER A 137 15.68 10.76 -34.24
C SER A 137 15.19 12.21 -34.07
N MET A 138 15.03 12.94 -35.17
CA MET A 138 14.43 14.28 -35.11
C MET A 138 13.00 14.28 -34.54
N LYS A 139 12.27 13.16 -34.68
CA LYS A 139 10.92 13.02 -34.13
C LYS A 139 10.97 12.83 -32.61
N ASP A 140 11.82 11.93 -32.13
CA ASP A 140 11.98 11.67 -30.69
C ASP A 140 12.54 12.89 -29.95
N GLN A 141 13.47 13.63 -30.58
CA GLN A 141 13.96 14.89 -30.03
C GLN A 141 12.84 15.92 -29.85
N ARG A 142 11.91 16.03 -30.82
CA ARG A 142 10.74 16.92 -30.70
C ARG A 142 9.78 16.45 -29.62
N ASN A 143 9.51 15.14 -29.55
CA ASN A 143 8.68 14.54 -28.50
C ASN A 143 9.25 14.82 -27.11
N LEU A 144 10.55 14.58 -26.90
CA LEU A 144 11.24 14.88 -25.65
C LEU A 144 11.16 16.38 -25.30
N THR A 145 11.45 17.26 -26.26
CA THR A 145 11.33 18.72 -26.03
C THR A 145 9.90 19.13 -25.68
N ALA A 146 8.88 18.53 -26.31
CA ALA A 146 7.48 18.78 -25.98
C ALA A 146 7.18 18.39 -24.53
N TYR A 147 7.66 17.23 -24.09
CA TYR A 147 7.49 16.80 -22.70
C TYR A 147 8.26 17.65 -21.69
N LEU A 148 9.49 18.09 -21.99
CA LEU A 148 10.26 18.98 -21.09
C LEU A 148 9.58 20.34 -20.85
N LYS A 149 8.69 20.76 -21.75
CA LYS A 149 7.80 21.92 -21.53
C LYS A 149 6.67 21.66 -20.55
N ARG A 150 6.37 20.39 -20.27
CA ARG A 150 5.31 19.95 -19.35
C ARG A 150 5.84 19.29 -18.07
N VAL A 151 7.11 18.88 -18.02
CA VAL A 151 7.68 18.04 -16.93
C VAL A 151 7.43 18.58 -15.51
N ALA A 152 7.43 19.90 -15.33
CA ALA A 152 7.17 20.53 -14.03
C ALA A 152 5.69 20.50 -13.61
N ASP A 153 4.78 20.38 -14.59
CA ASP A 153 3.33 20.44 -14.41
C ASP A 153 2.64 19.07 -14.60
N ASP A 154 3.36 18.05 -15.08
CA ASP A 154 2.88 16.68 -15.24
C ASP A 154 2.84 15.98 -13.88
N ARG A 155 1.82 16.30 -13.10
CA ARG A 155 1.55 15.70 -11.79
C ARG A 155 0.96 14.30 -11.95
N ASP A 156 1.16 13.47 -10.93
CA ASP A 156 0.53 12.15 -10.91
C ASP A 156 -1.00 12.27 -10.95
N PRO A 157 -1.70 11.35 -11.66
CA PRO A 157 -3.15 11.35 -11.68
C PRO A 157 -3.73 11.30 -10.27
N GLY A 158 -4.84 12.02 -10.06
CA GLY A 158 -5.51 12.11 -8.76
C GLY A 158 -4.87 13.11 -7.79
N LEU A 159 -3.81 13.82 -8.17
CA LEU A 159 -3.22 14.90 -7.38
C LEU A 159 -3.31 16.24 -8.12
N THR A 160 -3.99 17.20 -7.52
CA THR A 160 -4.04 18.60 -7.98
C THR A 160 -3.53 19.53 -6.87
N ASP A 161 -3.53 20.84 -7.11
CA ASP A 161 -3.13 21.82 -6.09
C ASP A 161 -4.08 21.84 -4.88
N ASP A 162 -5.34 21.45 -5.07
CA ASP A 162 -6.42 21.54 -4.10
C ASP A 162 -7.09 20.19 -3.76
N SER A 163 -6.72 19.10 -4.43
CA SER A 163 -7.35 17.79 -4.25
C SER A 163 -6.35 16.64 -4.26
N LEU A 164 -6.62 15.63 -3.43
CA LEU A 164 -5.97 14.33 -3.40
C LEU A 164 -7.02 13.23 -3.52
N HIS A 165 -7.03 12.48 -4.62
CA HIS A 165 -8.04 11.48 -4.93
C HIS A 165 -7.52 10.08 -4.60
N LEU A 166 -8.24 9.39 -3.73
CA LEU A 166 -7.94 8.05 -3.26
C LEU A 166 -8.99 7.07 -3.80
N GLY A 167 -8.56 5.84 -4.06
CA GLY A 167 -9.44 4.73 -4.44
C GLY A 167 -9.44 3.62 -3.42
N THR A 168 -10.52 2.87 -3.33
CA THR A 168 -10.57 1.61 -2.59
C THR A 168 -11.60 0.66 -3.18
N LEU A 169 -11.35 -0.64 -3.02
CA LEU A 169 -12.25 -1.72 -3.42
C LEU A 169 -12.83 -2.34 -2.16
N LEU A 170 -14.15 -2.22 -1.96
CA LEU A 170 -14.84 -2.73 -0.78
C LEU A 170 -16.10 -3.49 -1.21
N PRO A 171 -16.27 -4.76 -0.82
CA PRO A 171 -17.44 -5.55 -1.18
C PRO A 171 -18.69 -4.91 -0.59
N SER A 172 -19.73 -4.71 -1.41
CA SER A 172 -21.03 -4.22 -0.93
C SER A 172 -22.09 -5.33 -0.85
N GLN A 173 -21.73 -6.53 -1.32
CA GLN A 173 -22.56 -7.72 -1.34
C GLN A 173 -21.75 -8.98 -1.04
N GLY A 174 -22.45 -10.07 -0.73
CA GLY A 174 -21.83 -11.35 -0.42
C GLY A 174 -21.27 -11.44 1.01
N PRO A 175 -20.45 -12.46 1.29
CA PRO A 175 -20.04 -12.79 2.66
C PRO A 175 -19.21 -11.73 3.39
N LEU A 176 -18.64 -10.76 2.67
CA LEU A 176 -17.77 -9.70 3.22
C LEU A 176 -18.43 -8.31 3.19
N ALA A 177 -19.75 -8.23 2.96
CA ALA A 177 -20.46 -6.95 2.82
C ALA A 177 -20.43 -6.11 4.12
N ASP A 178 -20.56 -6.76 5.27
CA ASP A 178 -20.56 -6.08 6.57
C ASP A 178 -19.17 -5.53 6.93
N GLU A 179 -18.12 -6.29 6.59
CA GLU A 179 -16.73 -5.86 6.66
C GLU A 179 -16.45 -4.68 5.72
N GLY A 180 -16.89 -4.77 4.47
CA GLY A 180 -16.78 -3.70 3.47
C GLY A 180 -17.47 -2.41 3.94
N ALA A 181 -18.69 -2.50 4.46
CA ALA A 181 -19.41 -1.38 5.04
C ALA A 181 -18.69 -0.77 6.25
N THR A 182 -18.13 -1.62 7.12
CA THR A 182 -17.34 -1.18 8.28
C THR A 182 -16.11 -0.39 7.83
N VAL A 183 -15.35 -0.89 6.87
CA VAL A 183 -14.15 -0.21 6.35
C VAL A 183 -14.52 1.09 5.64
N ALA A 184 -15.59 1.10 4.84
CA ALA A 184 -16.08 2.28 4.15
C ALA A 184 -16.40 3.41 5.13
N ALA A 185 -17.06 3.10 6.24
CA ALA A 185 -17.37 4.05 7.30
C ALA A 185 -16.11 4.63 7.96
N ILE A 186 -15.10 3.78 8.25
CA ILE A 186 -13.82 4.25 8.81
C ILE A 186 -13.08 5.19 7.84
N LEU A 187 -13.00 4.83 6.56
CA LEU A 187 -12.33 5.65 5.54
C LEU A 187 -13.05 6.97 5.32
N ARG A 188 -14.39 6.96 5.17
CA ARG A 188 -15.20 8.18 5.03
C ARG A 188 -15.05 9.11 6.23
N GLY A 189 -15.13 8.56 7.45
CA GLY A 189 -14.93 9.32 8.68
C GLY A 189 -13.53 9.94 8.78
N SER A 190 -12.50 9.20 8.36
CA SER A 190 -11.12 9.68 8.34
C SER A 190 -10.91 10.80 7.32
N VAL A 191 -11.44 10.65 6.11
CA VAL A 191 -11.43 11.69 5.07
C VAL A 191 -12.13 12.95 5.56
N ALA A 192 -13.34 12.82 6.13
CA ALA A 192 -14.08 13.97 6.67
C ALA A 192 -13.30 14.69 7.77
N ARG A 193 -12.65 13.94 8.68
CA ARG A 193 -11.82 14.51 9.74
C ARG A 193 -10.60 15.26 9.20
N ILE A 194 -9.89 14.68 8.22
CA ILE A 194 -8.71 15.31 7.60
C ILE A 194 -9.13 16.59 6.85
N ASN A 195 -10.21 16.53 6.08
CA ASN A 195 -10.73 17.67 5.32
C ASN A 195 -11.18 18.81 6.24
N ALA A 196 -11.88 18.49 7.34
CA ALA A 196 -12.28 19.47 8.35
C ALA A 196 -11.08 20.15 9.05
N ALA A 197 -9.91 19.49 9.08
CA ALA A 197 -8.66 20.06 9.58
C ALA A 197 -7.87 20.86 8.51
N GLY A 198 -8.46 21.13 7.35
CA GLY A 198 -7.83 21.88 6.25
C GLY A 198 -7.17 21.02 5.19
N GLY A 199 -7.36 19.70 5.22
CA GLY A 199 -6.76 18.77 4.27
C GLY A 199 -5.27 18.53 4.51
N ILE A 200 -4.55 18.06 3.48
CA ILE A 200 -3.10 17.83 3.53
C ILE A 200 -2.41 18.82 2.60
N HIS A 201 -1.58 19.72 3.15
CA HIS A 201 -0.96 20.81 2.38
C HIS A 201 -1.98 21.67 1.62
N GLY A 202 -3.20 21.83 2.16
CA GLY A 202 -4.31 22.55 1.54
C GLY A 202 -5.18 21.71 0.59
N ARG A 203 -4.81 20.44 0.34
CA ARG A 203 -5.55 19.54 -0.55
C ARG A 203 -6.66 18.80 0.19
N GLN A 204 -7.88 18.88 -0.34
CA GLN A 204 -9.02 18.11 0.13
C GLN A 204 -8.93 16.67 -0.38
N LEU A 205 -9.20 15.70 0.49
CA LEU A 205 -9.23 14.30 0.14
C LEU A 205 -10.57 13.97 -0.52
N ARG A 206 -10.52 13.31 -1.67
CA ARG A 206 -11.66 12.63 -2.31
C ARG A 206 -11.44 11.13 -2.24
N LEU A 207 -12.52 10.37 -2.03
CA LEU A 207 -12.46 8.91 -1.95
C LEU A 207 -13.50 8.30 -2.89
N THR A 208 -13.06 7.53 -3.86
CA THR A 208 -13.92 6.65 -4.66
C THR A 208 -13.87 5.25 -4.06
N ILE A 209 -15.05 4.69 -3.77
CA ILE A 209 -15.22 3.31 -3.30
C ILE A 209 -15.96 2.55 -4.39
N LEU A 210 -15.35 1.51 -4.94
CA LEU A 210 -16.00 0.60 -5.90
C LEU A 210 -16.18 -0.79 -5.28
N ASP A 211 -17.23 -1.49 -5.69
CA ASP A 211 -17.44 -2.89 -5.35
C ASP A 211 -16.61 -3.78 -6.30
N PRO A 212 -15.69 -4.63 -5.79
CA PRO A 212 -14.96 -5.58 -6.63
C PRO A 212 -15.84 -6.72 -7.17
N GLY A 213 -17.08 -6.88 -6.70
CA GLY A 213 -17.94 -8.01 -7.05
C GLY A 213 -17.47 -9.33 -6.42
N LEU A 214 -18.08 -10.43 -6.85
CA LEU A 214 -17.87 -11.75 -6.26
C LEU A 214 -16.77 -12.57 -6.95
N ASP A 215 -16.37 -12.18 -8.16
CA ASP A 215 -15.42 -12.92 -8.97
C ASP A 215 -14.20 -12.07 -9.35
N ARG A 216 -13.17 -12.75 -9.84
CA ARG A 216 -11.92 -12.10 -10.22
C ARG A 216 -12.09 -11.12 -11.37
N ALA A 217 -12.90 -11.44 -12.38
CA ALA A 217 -13.06 -10.59 -13.56
C ALA A 217 -13.84 -9.31 -13.23
N SER A 218 -14.79 -9.34 -12.29
CA SER A 218 -15.40 -8.12 -11.75
C SER A 218 -14.39 -7.29 -10.95
N ALA A 219 -13.55 -7.94 -10.14
CA ALA A 219 -12.59 -7.23 -9.30
C ALA A 219 -11.51 -6.55 -10.13
N GLU A 220 -11.04 -7.21 -11.18
CA GLU A 220 -10.07 -6.65 -12.14
C GLU A 220 -10.66 -5.43 -12.86
N ARG A 221 -11.92 -5.50 -13.33
CA ARG A 221 -12.59 -4.35 -13.95
C ARG A 221 -12.77 -3.17 -13.00
N ALA A 222 -13.10 -3.43 -11.73
CA ALA A 222 -13.23 -2.40 -10.72
C ALA A 222 -11.87 -1.74 -10.42
N LEU A 223 -10.79 -2.52 -10.35
CA LEU A 223 -9.43 -1.99 -10.23
C LEU A 223 -9.05 -1.14 -11.45
N ASP A 224 -9.26 -1.65 -12.65
CA ASP A 224 -8.95 -0.94 -13.90
C ASP A 224 -9.77 0.37 -13.99
N GLN A 225 -11.02 0.39 -13.51
CA GLN A 225 -11.80 1.62 -13.40
C GLN A 225 -11.17 2.64 -12.44
N LEU A 226 -10.69 2.21 -11.25
CA LEU A 226 -10.00 3.11 -10.32
C LEU A 226 -8.71 3.69 -10.93
N ILE A 227 -7.98 2.88 -11.69
CA ILE A 227 -6.68 3.24 -12.29
C ILE A 227 -6.88 4.16 -13.50
N ASP A 228 -7.71 3.74 -14.45
CA ASP A 228 -7.77 4.35 -15.79
C ASP A 228 -8.84 5.44 -15.89
N GLN A 229 -9.98 5.28 -15.23
CA GLN A 229 -11.13 6.20 -15.36
C GLN A 229 -11.18 7.20 -14.22
N GLU A 230 -11.14 6.71 -12.98
CA GLU A 230 -11.15 7.56 -11.78
C GLU A 230 -9.79 8.21 -11.55
N GLN A 231 -8.72 7.63 -12.12
CA GLN A 231 -7.37 8.16 -12.09
C GLN A 231 -6.89 8.49 -10.68
N VAL A 232 -7.10 7.55 -9.74
CA VAL A 232 -6.77 7.77 -8.34
C VAL A 232 -5.26 7.90 -8.12
N PHE A 233 -4.86 8.71 -7.16
CA PHE A 233 -3.45 8.90 -6.80
C PHE A 233 -2.87 7.68 -6.08
N ALA A 234 -3.63 7.10 -5.15
CA ALA A 234 -3.25 5.93 -4.37
C ALA A 234 -4.47 5.09 -4.02
N LEU A 235 -4.24 3.79 -3.78
CA LEU A 235 -5.23 2.92 -3.17
C LEU A 235 -5.08 2.89 -1.65
N ILE A 236 -6.22 2.86 -0.95
CA ILE A 236 -6.25 2.88 0.51
C ILE A 236 -7.15 1.79 1.07
N ALA A 237 -6.57 0.92 1.89
CA ALA A 237 -7.29 -0.14 2.61
C ALA A 237 -8.31 -0.96 1.80
N PRO A 238 -7.96 -1.46 0.58
CA PRO A 238 -8.87 -2.32 -0.16
C PRO A 238 -9.08 -3.66 0.56
N LEU A 239 -10.30 -4.20 0.43
CA LEU A 239 -10.69 -5.55 0.83
C LEU A 239 -11.15 -6.29 -0.43
N ALA A 240 -10.20 -6.84 -1.19
CA ALA A 240 -10.49 -7.51 -2.46
C ALA A 240 -9.70 -8.82 -2.60
N PRO A 241 -10.04 -9.87 -1.83
CA PRO A 241 -9.29 -11.13 -1.82
C PRO A 241 -9.13 -11.78 -3.21
N ALA A 242 -10.05 -11.53 -4.14
CA ALA A 242 -10.00 -12.04 -5.50
C ALA A 242 -8.77 -11.55 -6.31
N LEU A 243 -8.11 -10.47 -5.86
CA LEU A 243 -6.94 -9.86 -6.52
C LEU A 243 -5.61 -10.17 -5.82
N ASP A 244 -5.60 -10.85 -4.66
CA ASP A 244 -4.40 -11.02 -3.83
C ASP A 244 -3.20 -11.62 -4.59
N ALA A 245 -3.45 -12.42 -5.64
CA ALA A 245 -2.42 -13.11 -6.42
C ALA A 245 -1.69 -12.23 -7.47
N ASP A 246 -2.28 -11.14 -7.95
CA ASP A 246 -1.74 -10.30 -9.02
C ASP A 246 -1.81 -8.80 -8.76
N LEU A 247 -2.39 -8.38 -7.65
CA LEU A 247 -2.49 -6.98 -7.25
C LEU A 247 -1.12 -6.29 -7.23
N ALA A 248 -0.09 -6.95 -6.68
CA ALA A 248 1.29 -6.45 -6.67
C ALA A 248 1.79 -6.10 -8.08
N ALA A 249 1.75 -7.05 -9.01
CA ALA A 249 2.22 -6.87 -10.38
C ALA A 249 1.42 -5.79 -11.13
N ARG A 250 0.10 -5.69 -10.90
CA ARG A 250 -0.75 -4.65 -11.50
C ARG A 250 -0.39 -3.26 -11.00
N LEU A 251 -0.22 -3.10 -9.69
CA LEU A 251 0.12 -1.81 -9.08
C LEU A 251 1.54 -1.35 -9.43
N GLU A 252 2.49 -2.28 -9.55
CA GLU A 252 3.84 -1.97 -10.04
C GLU A 252 3.81 -1.45 -11.47
N ARG A 253 3.04 -2.12 -12.35
CA ARG A 253 2.86 -1.68 -13.73
C ARG A 253 2.18 -0.32 -13.83
N ALA A 254 1.17 -0.06 -13.01
CA ALA A 254 0.46 1.22 -12.96
C ALA A 254 1.23 2.32 -12.20
N GLY A 255 2.28 1.94 -11.44
CA GLY A 255 3.01 2.83 -10.55
C GLY A 255 2.15 3.44 -9.45
N ILE A 256 1.11 2.73 -8.97
CA ILE A 256 0.14 3.24 -7.98
C ILE A 256 0.47 2.69 -6.58
N PRO A 257 0.77 3.56 -5.60
CA PRO A 257 0.95 3.13 -4.22
C PRO A 257 -0.36 2.59 -3.63
N LEU A 258 -0.25 1.53 -2.84
CA LEU A 258 -1.33 0.99 -2.02
C LEU A 258 -0.90 1.01 -0.56
N ILE A 259 -1.73 1.63 0.28
CA ILE A 259 -1.48 1.71 1.72
C ILE A 259 -2.52 0.87 2.47
N GLY A 260 -2.00 -0.16 3.13
CA GLY A 260 -2.64 -1.06 4.06
C GLY A 260 -3.74 -1.94 3.48
N PRO A 261 -3.43 -2.88 2.57
CA PRO A 261 -4.39 -3.85 2.08
C PRO A 261 -4.98 -4.63 3.26
N LEU A 262 -6.29 -4.84 3.25
CA LEU A 262 -6.98 -5.56 4.31
C LEU A 262 -7.15 -7.04 3.95
N SER A 263 -6.04 -7.70 3.60
CA SER A 263 -6.08 -9.15 3.35
C SER A 263 -6.15 -9.91 4.69
N LEU A 264 -7.02 -10.91 4.74
CA LEU A 264 -7.09 -11.83 5.88
C LEU A 264 -5.91 -12.81 5.91
N GLN A 265 -5.19 -12.96 4.79
CA GLN A 265 -4.06 -13.87 4.61
C GLN A 265 -2.72 -13.09 4.59
N GLY A 266 -2.73 -11.80 4.25
CA GLY A 266 -1.54 -10.97 3.99
C GLY A 266 -1.15 -10.99 2.52
N SER A 267 -0.33 -10.04 2.05
CA SER A 267 0.05 -10.02 0.62
C SER A 267 0.91 -11.23 0.26
N ALA A 268 0.54 -11.94 -0.80
CA ALA A 268 1.28 -13.10 -1.29
C ALA A 268 2.62 -12.73 -1.95
N GLN A 269 2.77 -11.49 -2.42
CA GLN A 269 3.93 -11.01 -3.16
C GLN A 269 4.42 -9.68 -2.59
N ALA A 270 5.73 -9.58 -2.33
CA ALA A 270 6.35 -8.33 -1.97
C ALA A 270 6.27 -7.35 -3.15
N SER A 271 5.90 -6.10 -2.89
CA SER A 271 5.87 -5.05 -3.91
C SER A 271 6.45 -3.75 -3.38
N ARG A 272 7.13 -2.99 -4.23
CA ARG A 272 7.56 -1.62 -3.88
C ARG A 272 6.37 -0.68 -3.60
N GLN A 273 5.21 -0.96 -4.17
CA GLN A 273 4.05 -0.08 -4.11
C GLN A 273 3.15 -0.35 -2.90
N ILE A 274 3.26 -1.52 -2.27
CA ILE A 274 2.34 -1.96 -1.20
C ILE A 274 2.99 -1.76 0.17
N PHE A 275 2.33 -1.02 1.06
CA PHE A 275 2.75 -0.82 2.44
C PHE A 275 1.71 -1.36 3.40
N GLU A 276 2.05 -2.36 4.20
CA GLU A 276 1.12 -3.02 5.11
C GLU A 276 1.38 -2.57 6.55
N PRO A 277 0.45 -1.86 7.22
CA PRO A 277 0.66 -1.42 8.59
C PRO A 277 0.66 -2.58 9.58
N LEU A 278 -0.15 -3.60 9.32
CA LEU A 278 -0.38 -4.74 10.21
C LEU A 278 0.40 -5.98 9.74
N PRO A 279 0.71 -6.92 10.65
CA PRO A 279 1.41 -8.15 10.29
C PRO A 279 0.51 -9.09 9.48
N GLY A 280 1.10 -9.77 8.49
CA GLY A 280 0.43 -10.84 7.74
C GLY A 280 0.13 -12.08 8.60
N LEU A 281 -0.63 -13.02 8.03
CA LEU A 281 -0.99 -14.26 8.72
C LEU A 281 0.25 -15.08 9.09
N ARG A 282 1.25 -15.12 8.20
CA ARG A 282 2.53 -15.81 8.40
C ARG A 282 3.23 -15.32 9.66
N GLU A 283 3.45 -14.01 9.78
CA GLU A 283 4.18 -13.40 10.89
C GLU A 283 3.47 -13.67 12.23
N GLN A 284 2.15 -13.59 12.23
CA GLN A 284 1.31 -13.86 13.41
C GLN A 284 1.38 -15.32 13.85
N LEU A 285 1.27 -16.28 12.92
CA LEU A 285 1.32 -17.71 13.23
C LEU A 285 2.73 -18.16 13.64
N ILE A 286 3.78 -17.57 13.08
CA ILE A 286 5.17 -17.80 13.52
C ILE A 286 5.38 -17.26 14.93
N ALA A 287 4.92 -16.05 15.24
CA ALA A 287 5.01 -15.51 16.60
C ALA A 287 4.29 -16.42 17.62
N LEU A 288 3.12 -16.94 17.24
CA LEU A 288 2.33 -17.86 18.05
C LEU A 288 3.05 -19.22 18.24
N ALA A 289 3.64 -19.78 17.19
CA ALA A 289 4.42 -21.01 17.25
C ALA A 289 5.66 -20.84 18.16
N ASN A 290 6.36 -19.71 18.04
CA ASN A 290 7.52 -19.41 18.89
C ASN A 290 7.15 -19.33 20.37
N TYR A 291 6.02 -18.69 20.70
CA TYR A 291 5.49 -18.69 22.05
C TYR A 291 5.16 -20.11 22.52
N ALA A 292 4.41 -20.87 21.72
CA ALA A 292 3.97 -22.21 22.10
C ALA A 292 5.16 -23.14 22.36
N ALA A 293 6.18 -23.11 21.49
CA ALA A 293 7.41 -23.87 21.65
C ALA A 293 8.14 -23.53 22.95
N ALA A 294 8.26 -22.23 23.27
CA ALA A 294 8.95 -21.75 24.45
C ALA A 294 8.19 -21.99 25.76
N SER A 295 6.85 -21.94 25.74
CA SER A 295 6.03 -21.84 26.95
C SER A 295 5.12 -23.03 27.23
N LEU A 296 4.73 -23.81 26.23
CA LEU A 296 3.67 -24.83 26.36
C LEU A 296 4.17 -26.29 26.28
N ARG A 297 5.49 -26.51 26.12
CA ARG A 297 6.10 -27.85 25.97
C ARG A 297 5.36 -28.69 24.92
N VAL A 298 5.12 -28.12 23.74
CA VAL A 298 4.32 -28.72 22.67
C VAL A 298 5.13 -29.47 21.61
N LEU A 299 6.44 -29.21 21.53
CA LEU A 299 7.31 -29.71 20.45
C LEU A 299 7.30 -31.23 20.29
N GLN A 300 7.17 -31.99 21.40
CA GLN A 300 7.27 -33.45 21.41
C GLN A 300 5.99 -34.19 20.99
N GLY A 301 4.91 -33.49 20.66
CA GLY A 301 3.62 -34.12 20.30
C GLY A 301 3.23 -33.92 18.84
N PRO A 302 2.30 -34.75 18.32
CA PRO A 302 1.84 -34.62 16.95
C PRO A 302 1.16 -33.28 16.71
N THR A 303 1.47 -32.65 15.58
CA THR A 303 0.99 -31.31 15.24
C THR A 303 0.18 -31.35 13.97
N LEU A 304 -1.03 -30.78 14.02
CA LEU A 304 -1.91 -30.65 12.86
C LEU A 304 -1.98 -29.19 12.44
N ILE A 305 -1.85 -28.94 11.13
CA ILE A 305 -2.25 -27.69 10.50
C ILE A 305 -3.47 -28.01 9.65
N THR A 306 -4.59 -27.36 9.94
CA THR A 306 -5.86 -27.60 9.25
C THR A 306 -6.41 -26.32 8.63
N TYR A 307 -6.92 -26.44 7.41
CA TYR A 307 -7.29 -25.30 6.57
C TYR A 307 -8.34 -25.70 5.52
N PRO A 308 -9.22 -24.79 5.05
CA PRO A 308 -10.09 -25.02 3.90
C PRO A 308 -9.27 -25.32 2.63
N ASP A 309 -9.77 -26.15 1.72
CA ASP A 309 -9.04 -26.51 0.48
C ASP A 309 -9.07 -25.40 -0.58
N GLU A 310 -8.48 -24.26 -0.23
CA GLU A 310 -8.34 -23.09 -1.09
C GLU A 310 -6.86 -22.83 -1.38
N PRO A 311 -6.49 -22.39 -2.60
CA PRO A 311 -5.07 -22.21 -2.97
C PRO A 311 -4.27 -21.33 -1.99
N GLY A 312 -4.82 -20.20 -1.54
CA GLY A 312 -4.17 -19.29 -0.61
C GLY A 312 -3.95 -19.89 0.78
N GLN A 313 -4.98 -20.58 1.31
CA GLN A 313 -4.90 -21.27 2.60
C GLN A 313 -3.93 -22.45 2.57
N ARG A 314 -3.91 -23.20 1.46
CA ARG A 314 -2.97 -24.30 1.23
C ARG A 314 -1.52 -23.79 1.24
N LEU A 315 -1.24 -22.69 0.55
CA LEU A 315 0.09 -22.08 0.54
C LEU A 315 0.50 -21.57 1.94
N ALA A 316 -0.42 -20.91 2.65
CA ALA A 316 -0.17 -20.45 4.01
C ALA A 316 0.13 -21.62 4.97
N ALA A 317 -0.62 -22.72 4.85
CA ALA A 317 -0.41 -23.93 5.63
C ALA A 317 0.92 -24.62 5.30
N GLN A 318 1.32 -24.66 4.02
CA GLN A 318 2.62 -25.17 3.58
C GLN A 318 3.77 -24.35 4.17
N ASN A 319 3.69 -23.02 4.09
CA ASN A 319 4.70 -22.13 4.64
C ASN A 319 4.83 -22.27 6.17
N LEU A 320 3.71 -22.36 6.87
CA LEU A 320 3.73 -22.64 8.32
C LEU A 320 4.28 -24.03 8.60
N GLY A 321 3.87 -25.05 7.84
CA GLY A 321 4.33 -26.42 7.99
C GLY A 321 5.85 -26.55 7.89
N GLN A 322 6.42 -25.94 6.84
CA GLN A 322 7.87 -25.87 6.65
C GLN A 322 8.54 -25.20 7.85
N TYR A 323 8.03 -24.03 8.28
CA TYR A 323 8.57 -23.33 9.45
C TYR A 323 8.54 -24.19 10.73
N LEU A 324 7.42 -24.88 11.01
CA LEU A 324 7.30 -25.72 12.20
C LEU A 324 8.30 -26.89 12.15
N GLN A 325 8.46 -27.54 10.99
CA GLN A 325 9.43 -28.63 10.79
C GLN A 325 10.86 -28.15 11.02
N ASP A 326 11.23 -27.01 10.45
CA ASP A 326 12.56 -26.39 10.62
C ASP A 326 12.84 -25.97 12.08
N ASN A 327 11.79 -25.80 12.89
CA ASN A 327 11.87 -25.39 14.30
C ASN A 327 11.48 -26.53 15.27
N ALA A 328 11.80 -27.78 14.90
CA ALA A 328 11.76 -28.97 15.74
C ALA A 328 10.37 -29.42 16.23
N TRP A 329 9.29 -28.96 15.61
CA TRP A 329 7.95 -29.51 15.86
C TRP A 329 7.83 -30.91 15.29
N GLN A 330 7.29 -31.85 16.07
CA GLN A 330 7.20 -33.25 15.68
C GLN A 330 5.90 -33.58 14.92
N GLN A 331 6.02 -34.51 13.97
CA GLN A 331 4.90 -35.09 13.21
C GLN A 331 3.91 -34.03 12.67
N VAL A 332 4.46 -32.98 12.05
CA VAL A 332 3.66 -31.90 11.43
C VAL A 332 2.91 -32.45 10.24
N ARG A 333 1.58 -32.51 10.34
CA ARG A 333 0.66 -32.96 9.29
C ARG A 333 -0.19 -31.79 8.81
N LEU A 334 -0.32 -31.66 7.49
CA LEU A 334 -1.21 -30.69 6.85
C LEU A 334 -2.46 -31.42 6.38
N GLN A 335 -3.62 -30.87 6.70
CA GLN A 335 -4.91 -31.45 6.31
C GLN A 335 -5.85 -30.36 5.79
N ALA A 336 -6.17 -30.45 4.50
CA ALA A 336 -7.33 -29.76 3.96
C ALA A 336 -8.60 -30.29 4.65
N TYR A 337 -9.47 -29.41 5.12
CA TYR A 337 -10.58 -29.74 5.99
C TYR A 337 -11.82 -28.90 5.67
N ASP A 338 -12.86 -29.57 5.17
CA ASP A 338 -14.22 -29.06 5.13
C ASP A 338 -14.94 -29.39 6.45
N SER A 339 -15.14 -28.35 7.25
CA SER A 339 -15.85 -28.45 8.54
C SER A 339 -17.27 -29.00 8.49
N MET A 340 -17.87 -29.13 7.30
CA MET A 340 -19.20 -29.70 7.10
C MET A 340 -19.15 -31.15 6.67
N ARG A 341 -18.10 -31.59 5.96
CA ARG A 341 -18.08 -32.87 5.26
C ARG A 341 -17.05 -33.85 5.79
N ASP A 342 -15.90 -33.36 6.24
CA ASP A 342 -14.75 -34.21 6.51
C ASP A 342 -14.73 -34.71 7.96
N GLU A 343 -14.25 -35.93 8.16
CA GLU A 343 -13.92 -36.41 9.50
C GLU A 343 -12.67 -35.71 10.03
N LEU A 344 -12.61 -35.56 11.36
CA LEU A 344 -11.54 -34.81 11.98
C LEU A 344 -10.30 -35.69 12.22
N PRO A 345 -9.07 -35.23 11.90
CA PRO A 345 -7.85 -35.91 12.30
C PRO A 345 -7.68 -35.83 13.82
N LEU A 346 -7.79 -36.97 14.48
CA LEU A 346 -7.63 -37.09 15.93
C LEU A 346 -6.18 -37.40 16.33
N GLY A 347 -5.86 -37.16 17.60
CA GLY A 347 -4.61 -37.58 18.25
C GLY A 347 -3.49 -36.54 18.23
N SER A 348 -3.76 -35.33 17.75
CA SER A 348 -2.79 -34.23 17.79
C SER A 348 -2.69 -33.61 19.18
N ARG A 349 -1.48 -33.20 19.59
CA ARG A 349 -1.23 -32.39 20.79
C ARG A 349 -1.52 -30.91 20.54
N SER A 350 -1.26 -30.48 19.31
CA SER A 350 -1.32 -29.09 18.86
C SER A 350 -2.07 -29.01 17.53
N VAL A 351 -2.96 -28.03 17.40
CA VAL A 351 -3.70 -27.77 16.17
C VAL A 351 -3.59 -26.30 15.82
N PHE A 352 -2.96 -26.00 14.68
CA PHE A 352 -3.02 -24.70 14.04
C PHE A 352 -4.19 -24.69 13.05
N TYR A 353 -5.05 -23.69 13.16
CA TYR A 353 -6.20 -23.50 12.27
C TYR A 353 -6.03 -22.23 11.44
N LEU A 354 -6.21 -22.37 10.13
CA LEU A 354 -6.24 -21.28 9.17
C LEU A 354 -7.58 -21.32 8.45
N GLY A 355 -8.46 -20.34 8.64
CA GLY A 355 -9.80 -20.39 8.06
C GLY A 355 -10.75 -19.34 8.62
N SER A 356 -12.00 -19.73 8.90
CA SER A 356 -13.05 -18.85 9.43
C SER A 356 -13.43 -19.20 10.87
N GLY A 357 -13.99 -18.24 11.61
CA GLY A 357 -14.48 -18.45 12.97
C GLY A 357 -15.52 -19.57 13.09
N THR A 358 -16.44 -19.67 12.13
CA THR A 358 -17.46 -20.74 12.14
C THR A 358 -16.84 -22.12 11.91
N GLY A 359 -15.87 -22.23 10.99
CA GLY A 359 -15.12 -23.47 10.79
C GLY A 359 -14.28 -23.84 12.01
N PHE A 360 -13.69 -22.85 12.68
CA PHE A 360 -12.94 -23.04 13.91
C PHE A 360 -13.80 -23.54 15.08
N SER A 361 -15.00 -22.98 15.23
CA SER A 361 -15.95 -23.40 16.28
C SER A 361 -16.40 -24.85 16.07
N ARG A 362 -16.76 -25.22 14.83
CA ARG A 362 -17.10 -26.61 14.47
C ARG A 362 -15.94 -27.58 14.70
N LEU A 363 -14.70 -27.17 14.37
CA LEU A 363 -13.50 -27.95 14.63
C LEU A 363 -13.36 -28.25 16.13
N ALA A 364 -13.50 -27.22 16.99
CA ALA A 364 -13.39 -27.35 18.43
C ALA A 364 -14.52 -28.24 19.02
N GLU A 365 -15.76 -28.07 18.58
CA GLU A 365 -16.88 -28.93 18.98
C GLU A 365 -16.65 -30.40 18.67
N ARG A 366 -16.14 -30.71 17.46
CA ARG A 366 -15.83 -32.08 17.06
C ARG A 366 -14.68 -32.67 17.86
N LEU A 367 -13.61 -31.90 18.13
CA LEU A 367 -12.52 -32.32 19.01
C LEU A 367 -13.04 -32.68 20.40
N GLN A 368 -13.83 -31.78 21.02
CA GLN A 368 -14.37 -32.03 22.36
C GLN A 368 -15.32 -33.23 22.39
N THR A 369 -16.17 -33.38 21.38
CA THR A 369 -17.08 -34.55 21.26
C THR A 369 -16.31 -35.85 21.14
N ALA A 370 -15.16 -35.85 20.47
CA ALA A 370 -14.23 -36.98 20.40
C ALA A 370 -13.38 -37.16 21.67
N GLY A 371 -13.63 -36.40 22.74
CA GLY A 371 -12.87 -36.46 23.99
C GLY A 371 -11.47 -35.87 23.91
N GLN A 372 -11.18 -35.06 22.88
CA GLN A 372 -9.86 -34.47 22.64
C GLN A 372 -9.87 -32.96 22.91
N VAL A 373 -8.84 -32.52 23.62
CA VAL A 373 -8.63 -31.10 23.94
C VAL A 373 -7.18 -30.71 23.65
N PRO A 374 -6.72 -30.71 22.38
CA PRO A 374 -5.39 -30.22 22.04
C PRO A 374 -5.22 -28.73 22.38
N TYR A 375 -3.99 -28.24 22.30
CA TYR A 375 -3.79 -26.79 22.21
C TYR A 375 -4.25 -26.29 20.84
N LEU A 376 -5.08 -25.25 20.83
CA LEU A 376 -5.55 -24.61 19.61
C LEU A 376 -4.80 -23.30 19.39
N PHE A 377 -4.34 -23.10 18.15
CA PHE A 377 -3.60 -21.93 17.71
C PHE A 377 -4.26 -21.34 16.47
N ALA A 378 -4.60 -20.05 16.51
CA ALA A 378 -5.19 -19.35 15.37
C ALA A 378 -4.86 -17.85 15.39
N ALA A 379 -4.96 -17.18 14.25
CA ALA A 379 -4.85 -15.73 14.19
C ALA A 379 -6.21 -15.08 14.53
N SER A 380 -6.19 -14.02 15.33
CA SER A 380 -7.40 -13.35 15.82
C SER A 380 -8.26 -12.77 14.68
N ASN A 381 -7.63 -12.28 13.61
CA ASN A 381 -8.31 -11.76 12.43
C ASN A 381 -9.19 -12.80 11.72
N GLN A 382 -8.92 -14.10 11.92
CA GLN A 382 -9.68 -15.19 11.30
C GLN A 382 -10.82 -15.71 12.17
N VAL A 383 -10.65 -15.73 13.50
CA VAL A 383 -11.53 -16.51 14.39
C VAL A 383 -12.15 -15.73 15.56
N ALA A 384 -11.67 -14.53 15.89
CA ALA A 384 -12.01 -13.86 17.15
C ALA A 384 -13.52 -13.65 17.38
N GLY A 385 -14.32 -13.49 16.32
CA GLY A 385 -15.77 -13.30 16.41
C GLY A 385 -16.52 -14.46 17.07
N ASP A 386 -16.04 -15.69 16.87
CA ASP A 386 -16.73 -16.90 17.35
C ASP A 386 -16.04 -17.56 18.56
N VAL A 387 -14.88 -17.04 18.98
CA VAL A 387 -14.04 -17.64 20.05
C VAL A 387 -14.79 -17.87 21.36
N LEU A 388 -15.71 -16.97 21.74
CA LEU A 388 -16.48 -17.12 22.98
C LEU A 388 -17.58 -18.18 22.92
N GLN A 389 -17.83 -18.76 21.75
CA GLN A 389 -18.78 -19.86 21.55
C GLN A 389 -18.10 -21.23 21.65
N LEU A 390 -16.76 -21.27 21.75
CA LEU A 390 -16.02 -22.52 21.81
C LEU A 390 -16.36 -23.33 23.07
N PRO A 391 -16.29 -24.66 22.98
CA PRO A 391 -16.49 -25.53 24.12
C PRO A 391 -15.50 -25.27 25.28
N SER A 392 -15.99 -25.31 26.52
CA SER A 392 -15.21 -24.95 27.72
C SER A 392 -13.96 -25.82 27.96
N GLY A 393 -13.87 -27.02 27.35
CA GLY A 393 -12.70 -27.88 27.40
C GLY A 393 -11.43 -27.23 26.80
N PHE A 394 -11.61 -26.19 25.99
CA PHE A 394 -10.51 -25.39 25.43
C PHE A 394 -10.14 -24.15 26.27
N SER A 395 -10.79 -23.94 27.42
CA SER A 395 -10.44 -22.83 28.32
C SER A 395 -8.96 -22.93 28.70
N ARG A 396 -8.21 -21.83 28.51
CA ARG A 396 -6.75 -21.74 28.69
C ARG A 396 -5.91 -22.72 27.85
N ARG A 397 -6.52 -23.36 26.84
CA ARG A 397 -5.85 -24.18 25.83
C ARG A 397 -5.96 -23.61 24.42
N LEU A 398 -6.75 -22.55 24.26
CA LEU A 398 -6.80 -21.71 23.07
C LEU A 398 -5.79 -20.56 23.19
N PHE A 399 -4.98 -20.37 22.15
CA PHE A 399 -4.05 -19.25 22.02
C PHE A 399 -4.24 -18.56 20.68
N LEU A 400 -4.36 -17.23 20.73
CA LEU A 400 -4.64 -16.37 19.59
C LEU A 400 -3.50 -15.39 19.37
N ALA A 401 -3.09 -15.24 18.11
CA ALA A 401 -2.20 -14.16 17.70
C ALA A 401 -3.00 -12.87 17.45
N TYR A 402 -2.63 -11.78 18.14
CA TYR A 402 -3.22 -10.47 17.97
C TYR A 402 -2.20 -9.47 17.42
N PRO A 403 -2.50 -8.73 16.34
CA PRO A 403 -1.58 -7.72 15.80
C PRO A 403 -1.42 -6.52 16.74
N PHE A 404 -2.42 -6.26 17.57
CA PHE A 404 -2.45 -5.26 18.63
C PHE A 404 -3.47 -5.69 19.69
N VAL A 405 -3.38 -5.11 20.87
CA VAL A 405 -4.31 -5.29 22.00
C VAL A 405 -4.72 -3.94 22.59
N PRO A 406 -5.80 -3.85 23.39
CA PRO A 406 -6.26 -2.57 23.94
C PRO A 406 -5.24 -1.80 24.79
N SER A 407 -4.22 -2.47 25.34
CA SER A 407 -3.13 -1.84 26.07
C SER A 407 -2.15 -1.08 25.17
N ASP A 408 -2.13 -1.34 23.87
CA ASP A 408 -1.31 -0.58 22.91
C ASP A 408 -1.96 0.76 22.56
N TRP A 409 -3.24 0.94 22.90
CA TRP A 409 -3.99 2.12 22.52
C TRP A 409 -3.63 3.30 23.41
N THR A 410 -3.05 4.34 22.82
CA THR A 410 -2.85 5.62 23.51
C THR A 410 -4.21 6.25 23.81
N LEU A 411 -4.25 7.17 24.78
CA LEU A 411 -5.48 7.91 25.08
C LEU A 411 -6.00 8.65 23.85
N ALA A 412 -5.10 9.31 23.11
CA ALA A 412 -5.45 10.06 21.91
C ALA A 412 -6.00 9.14 20.80
N GLY A 413 -5.33 8.01 20.53
CA GLY A 413 -5.78 7.05 19.52
C GLY A 413 -7.15 6.46 19.87
N ARG A 414 -7.35 6.06 21.13
CA ARG A 414 -8.63 5.54 21.63
C ARG A 414 -9.75 6.55 21.45
N LEU A 415 -9.55 7.80 21.86
CA LEU A 415 -10.56 8.85 21.72
C LEU A 415 -10.88 9.13 20.25
N ALA A 416 -9.86 9.19 19.39
CA ALA A 416 -10.04 9.42 17.97
C ALA A 416 -10.86 8.32 17.30
N LEU A 417 -10.57 7.04 17.57
CA LEU A 417 -11.31 5.93 16.99
C LEU A 417 -12.74 5.83 17.56
N THR A 418 -12.92 6.05 18.87
CA THR A 418 -14.25 6.05 19.50
C THR A 418 -15.14 7.15 18.92
N GLN A 419 -14.65 8.39 18.83
CA GLN A 419 -15.42 9.49 18.26
C GLN A 419 -15.79 9.22 16.79
N LEU A 420 -14.87 8.62 16.04
CA LEU A 420 -15.11 8.25 14.65
C LEU A 420 -16.20 7.17 14.56
N ARG A 421 -16.13 6.12 15.39
CA ARG A 421 -17.16 5.07 15.48
C ARG A 421 -18.53 5.64 15.78
N GLU A 422 -18.64 6.48 16.79
CA GLU A 422 -19.90 7.12 17.20
C GLU A 422 -20.51 7.93 16.06
N LYS A 423 -19.70 8.77 15.38
CA LYS A 423 -20.18 9.57 14.23
C LYS A 423 -20.64 8.72 13.05
N GLN A 424 -20.09 7.52 12.90
CA GLN A 424 -20.44 6.60 11.80
C GLN A 424 -21.46 5.52 12.22
N GLY A 425 -21.92 5.51 13.48
CA GLY A 425 -22.82 4.47 13.99
C GLY A 425 -22.19 3.08 14.08
N LEU A 426 -20.86 2.99 14.20
CA LEU A 426 -20.14 1.72 14.30
C LEU A 426 -20.01 1.24 15.75
N GLY A 427 -20.10 -0.08 15.93
CA GLY A 427 -19.74 -0.74 17.19
C GLY A 427 -18.28 -1.21 17.20
N GLY A 428 -17.98 -2.13 18.12
CA GLY A 428 -16.65 -2.73 18.30
C GLY A 428 -16.32 -3.91 17.37
N GLN A 429 -17.25 -4.33 16.51
CA GLN A 429 -17.06 -5.44 15.56
C GLN A 429 -15.94 -5.14 14.55
N HIS A 430 -15.35 -6.19 13.98
CA HIS A 430 -14.29 -6.06 12.98
C HIS A 430 -13.11 -5.16 13.42
N ALA A 431 -12.73 -5.20 14.70
CA ALA A 431 -11.76 -4.28 15.27
C ALA A 431 -10.42 -4.22 14.50
N VAL A 432 -9.93 -5.36 13.99
CA VAL A 432 -8.71 -5.42 13.17
C VAL A 432 -8.86 -4.65 11.87
N LEU A 433 -10.00 -4.77 11.18
CA LEU A 433 -10.28 -4.02 9.95
C LEU A 433 -10.41 -2.52 10.24
N GLN A 434 -11.07 -2.16 11.35
CA GLN A 434 -11.20 -0.76 11.73
C GLN A 434 -9.86 -0.10 12.06
N VAL A 435 -9.03 -0.76 12.88
CA VAL A 435 -7.68 -0.26 13.20
C VAL A 435 -6.79 -0.28 11.98
N GLY A 436 -6.85 -1.32 11.14
CA GLY A 436 -6.11 -1.40 9.88
C GLY A 436 -6.42 -0.22 8.96
N ALA A 437 -7.70 0.03 8.66
CA ALA A 437 -8.12 1.13 7.81
C ALA A 437 -7.76 2.52 8.39
N TYR A 438 -7.92 2.70 9.70
CA TYR A 438 -7.53 3.94 10.37
C TYR A 438 -6.01 4.17 10.31
N SER A 439 -5.21 3.15 10.62
CA SER A 439 -3.75 3.21 10.53
C SER A 439 -3.28 3.48 9.10
N SER A 440 -3.94 2.91 8.08
CA SER A 440 -3.66 3.24 6.68
C SER A 440 -3.86 4.72 6.38
N MET A 441 -4.95 5.33 6.86
CA MET A 441 -5.21 6.76 6.69
C MET A 441 -4.19 7.64 7.43
N GLN A 442 -3.74 7.21 8.62
CA GLN A 442 -2.69 7.90 9.37
C GLN A 442 -1.35 7.86 8.63
N LEU A 443 -0.98 6.69 8.07
CA LEU A 443 0.23 6.53 7.25
C LEU A 443 0.18 7.36 5.97
N LEU A 444 -0.94 7.34 5.25
CA LEU A 444 -1.13 8.21 4.08
C LEU A 444 -0.97 9.69 4.48
N SER A 445 -1.61 10.10 5.58
CA SER A 445 -1.53 11.49 6.03
C SER A 445 -0.09 11.89 6.37
N GLU A 446 0.66 11.02 7.05
CA GLU A 446 2.03 11.30 7.43
C GLU A 446 2.97 11.29 6.22
N GLY A 447 2.86 10.27 5.37
CA GLY A 447 3.64 10.16 4.14
C GLY A 447 3.44 11.36 3.21
N MET A 448 2.19 11.82 3.03
CA MET A 448 1.90 13.00 2.22
C MET A 448 2.36 14.31 2.88
N LYS A 449 2.35 14.40 4.22
CA LYS A 449 2.93 15.55 4.94
C LYS A 449 4.44 15.63 4.68
N GLN A 450 5.15 14.51 4.81
CA GLN A 450 6.59 14.42 4.57
C GLN A 450 6.97 14.62 3.10
N ALA A 451 6.15 14.15 2.16
CA ALA A 451 6.36 14.38 0.72
C ALA A 451 6.26 15.87 0.32
N GLY A 452 5.60 16.69 1.13
CA GLY A 452 5.54 18.14 0.95
C GLY A 452 4.52 18.61 -0.10
N ARG A 453 4.60 19.90 -0.46
CA ARG A 453 3.69 20.50 -1.45
C ARG A 453 3.91 19.96 -2.87
N ASP A 454 5.14 19.63 -3.22
CA ASP A 454 5.50 19.03 -4.51
C ASP A 454 5.45 17.49 -4.49
N ALA A 455 4.48 16.93 -3.75
CA ALA A 455 4.30 15.50 -3.64
C ALA A 455 4.11 14.83 -5.02
N SER A 456 4.55 13.57 -5.08
CA SER A 456 4.33 12.63 -6.16
C SER A 456 4.17 11.24 -5.56
N ARG A 457 3.73 10.25 -6.32
CA ARG A 457 3.66 8.85 -5.91
C ARG A 457 5.04 8.35 -5.47
N GLU A 458 6.11 8.72 -6.18
CA GLU A 458 7.47 8.34 -5.76
C GLU A 458 7.90 9.01 -4.46
N LYS A 459 7.55 10.29 -4.25
CA LYS A 459 7.85 10.98 -2.97
C LYS A 459 7.03 10.41 -1.82
N LEU A 460 5.79 10.00 -2.04
CA LEU A 460 4.99 9.28 -1.05
C LEU A 460 5.65 7.94 -0.69
N VAL A 461 6.05 7.14 -1.68
CA VAL A 461 6.75 5.85 -1.44
C VAL A 461 8.04 6.09 -0.64
N SER A 462 8.83 7.09 -1.02
CA SER A 462 10.09 7.41 -0.32
C SER A 462 9.85 7.91 1.11
N ALA A 463 8.80 8.71 1.31
CA ALA A 463 8.41 9.19 2.64
C ALA A 463 7.95 8.03 3.53
N LEU A 464 7.13 7.12 3.01
CA LEU A 464 6.72 5.92 3.73
C LEU A 464 7.90 5.01 4.05
N GLU A 465 8.86 4.83 3.14
CA GLU A 465 10.11 4.09 3.38
C GLU A 465 10.97 4.71 4.51
N ALA A 466 10.89 6.02 4.72
CA ALA A 466 11.60 6.73 5.77
C ALA A 466 10.88 6.72 7.13
N LEU A 467 9.68 6.13 7.21
CA LEU A 467 8.95 6.04 8.48
C LEU A 467 9.59 5.03 9.43
N HIS A 468 10.00 5.53 10.59
CA HIS A 468 10.54 4.75 11.68
C HIS A 468 9.76 5.05 12.95
N ASP A 469 9.43 4.00 13.69
CA ASP A 469 8.75 4.01 14.98
C ASP A 469 7.50 4.91 14.99
N PHE A 470 6.73 4.85 13.90
CA PHE A 470 5.53 5.64 13.71
C PHE A 470 4.42 5.15 14.65
N ASP A 471 3.95 6.06 15.52
CA ASP A 471 2.87 5.80 16.46
C ASP A 471 1.50 6.13 15.84
N THR A 472 0.70 5.09 15.58
CA THR A 472 -0.68 5.24 15.11
C THR A 472 -1.65 5.60 16.24
N GLY A 473 -1.23 5.39 17.49
CA GLY A 473 -2.03 5.45 18.70
C GLY A 473 -2.90 4.22 18.96
N LEU A 474 -2.87 3.19 18.10
CA LEU A 474 -3.75 2.02 18.16
C LEU A 474 -3.03 0.68 17.98
N THR A 475 -1.74 0.72 17.68
CA THR A 475 -0.90 -0.45 17.40
C THR A 475 0.45 -0.26 18.08
N PRO A 476 1.26 -1.32 18.19
CA PRO A 476 2.71 -1.15 18.35
C PRO A 476 3.29 -0.23 17.28
N LEU A 477 4.48 0.32 17.55
CA LEU A 477 5.15 1.27 16.67
C LEU A 477 5.44 0.64 15.30
N ILE A 478 5.06 1.35 14.24
CA ILE A 478 5.14 0.89 12.85
C ILE A 478 6.43 1.42 12.23
N SER A 479 7.20 0.53 11.60
CA SER A 479 8.44 0.91 10.91
C SER A 479 8.48 0.32 9.51
N PHE A 480 8.83 1.13 8.52
CA PHE A 480 9.10 0.71 7.14
C PHE A 480 10.56 0.96 6.80
N GLY A 481 10.95 0.57 5.59
CA GLY A 481 12.30 0.76 5.06
C GLY A 481 12.37 0.37 3.58
N PRO A 482 13.47 0.69 2.89
CA PRO A 482 13.74 0.14 1.56
C PRO A 482 13.66 -1.40 1.62
N GLY A 483 12.73 -1.99 0.87
CA GLY A 483 12.47 -3.45 0.88
C GLY A 483 11.67 -3.98 2.08
N ARG A 484 11.45 -3.17 3.13
CA ARG A 484 10.59 -3.53 4.27
C ARG A 484 9.21 -2.91 4.10
N ARG A 485 8.26 -3.75 3.68
CA ARG A 485 6.86 -3.37 3.37
C ARG A 485 5.83 -3.79 4.41
N LEU A 486 6.25 -4.62 5.37
CA LEU A 486 5.47 -4.94 6.56
C LEU A 486 5.91 -4.01 7.70
N GLY A 487 4.98 -3.17 8.13
CA GLY A 487 5.16 -2.21 9.20
C GLY A 487 5.35 -2.89 10.55
N LEU A 488 4.57 -3.95 10.77
CA LEU A 488 4.59 -4.84 11.92
C LEU A 488 4.87 -6.27 11.45
N SER A 489 5.73 -6.98 12.18
CA SER A 489 6.15 -8.34 11.84
C SER A 489 6.03 -9.29 13.04
N GLY A 490 4.93 -9.27 13.78
CA GLY A 490 4.81 -10.06 15.00
C GLY A 490 3.38 -10.14 15.54
N ALA A 491 3.24 -10.57 16.78
CA ALA A 491 1.95 -10.59 17.45
C ALA A 491 2.10 -10.54 18.98
N HIS A 492 1.04 -10.10 19.64
CA HIS A 492 0.73 -10.48 21.01
C HIS A 492 0.13 -11.89 21.03
N VAL A 493 0.32 -12.63 22.13
CA VAL A 493 -0.36 -13.90 22.34
C VAL A 493 -1.38 -13.76 23.46
N VAL A 494 -2.62 -14.12 23.15
CA VAL A 494 -3.77 -14.04 24.05
C VAL A 494 -4.35 -15.43 24.26
N THR A 495 -4.62 -15.81 25.50
CA THR A 495 -5.44 -16.98 25.83
C THR A 495 -6.81 -16.57 26.32
N VAL A 496 -7.76 -17.50 26.34
CA VAL A 496 -9.16 -17.22 26.66
C VAL A 496 -9.63 -18.14 27.78
N ASP A 497 -10.24 -17.54 28.80
CA ASP A 497 -11.03 -18.23 29.80
C ASP A 497 -12.49 -18.20 29.34
N LEU A 498 -12.95 -19.35 28.82
CA LEU A 498 -14.26 -19.47 28.17
C LEU A 498 -15.43 -19.36 29.17
N PRO A 499 -15.40 -20.01 30.35
CA PRO A 499 -16.44 -19.82 31.37
C PRO A 499 -16.65 -18.36 31.77
N ASP A 500 -15.57 -17.62 32.03
CA ASP A 500 -15.65 -16.22 32.44
C ASP A 500 -15.73 -15.24 31.27
N ARG A 501 -15.62 -15.74 30.02
CA ARG A 501 -15.58 -14.97 28.78
C ARG A 501 -14.52 -13.87 28.80
N ARG A 502 -13.34 -14.19 29.34
CA ARG A 502 -12.22 -13.25 29.55
C ARG A 502 -11.02 -13.60 28.70
N PHE A 503 -10.41 -12.57 28.12
CA PHE A 503 -9.16 -12.67 27.35
C PHE A 503 -7.98 -12.26 28.24
N PHE A 504 -6.90 -13.03 28.18
CA PHE A 504 -5.67 -12.81 28.95
C PHE A 504 -4.48 -12.68 28.02
N LEU A 505 -3.79 -11.54 28.10
CA LEU A 505 -2.50 -11.36 27.44
C LEU A 505 -1.46 -12.24 28.15
N VAL A 506 -0.91 -13.23 27.45
CA VAL A 506 0.09 -14.18 27.98
C VAL A 506 1.48 -13.96 27.42
N ALA A 507 1.60 -13.25 26.30
CA ALA A 507 2.86 -12.69 25.82
C ALA A 507 2.63 -11.32 25.19
N PRO A 508 3.43 -10.30 25.54
CA PRO A 508 3.39 -9.00 24.87
C PRO A 508 3.83 -9.12 23.40
N TYR A 509 3.70 -8.04 22.65
CA TYR A 509 4.09 -8.01 21.24
C TYR A 509 5.53 -8.48 21.09
N LYS A 510 5.74 -9.50 20.26
CA LYS A 510 7.07 -9.97 19.92
C LYS A 510 7.25 -9.94 18.41
N PRO A 511 8.13 -9.07 17.87
CA PRO A 511 8.48 -9.13 16.46
C PRO A 511 9.21 -10.43 16.16
N ILE A 512 8.93 -11.01 15.00
CA ILE A 512 9.70 -12.10 14.42
C ILE A 512 10.83 -11.49 13.58
N ALA A 513 11.98 -12.16 13.57
CA ALA A 513 13.04 -11.79 12.64
C ALA A 513 12.50 -11.91 11.21
N VAL A 514 12.64 -10.85 10.42
CA VAL A 514 12.32 -10.90 8.99
C VAL A 514 13.34 -11.86 8.37
N MET A 515 12.95 -13.12 8.18
CA MET A 515 13.74 -14.02 7.36
C MET A 515 13.58 -13.56 5.90
N PRO A 516 14.69 -13.41 5.16
CA PRO A 516 14.69 -12.93 3.78
C PRO A 516 13.84 -13.78 2.84
#